data_AF-A0A4Q5QFT2-F1
#
_entry.id   AF-A0A4Q5QFT2-F1
#
_cell.length_a   1.000
_cell.length_b   1.000
_cell.length_c   1.000
_cell.angle_alpha   90.00
_cell.angle_beta   90.00
_cell.angle_gamma   90.00
#
_symmetry.space_group_name_H-M   'P 1'
#
loop_
_entity.id
_entity.type
_entity.pdbx_description
1 polymer ?
#
loop_
_entity_poly.entity_id
_entity_poly.type
_entity_poly.pdbx_seq_one_letter_code
_entity_poly.pdbx_strand_id
1 'polypeptide(L)'
;EVERDNWGARWARECVERRLLLVRRQLAAAPYMAGDRFTAADISVTYALNLGANHAGFVLSDAEQAYLARTTARGAYKRAFDRSHEGVAA
;
A
#
# COMPACT_ATOMS: atom_id res chain seq x y z
N GLU A 1 10.97 -22.29 4.65
CA GLU A 1 11.13 -21.91 3.23
C GLU A 1 10.02 -22.48 2.34
N VAL A 2 9.67 -23.78 2.44
CA VAL A 2 8.56 -24.41 1.65
C VAL A 2 7.21 -23.70 1.78
N GLU A 3 6.91 -23.10 2.93
CA GLU A 3 5.63 -22.42 3.17
C GLU A 3 5.47 -21.10 2.39
N ARG A 4 6.57 -20.46 2.00
CA ARG A 4 6.53 -19.20 1.21
C ARG A 4 6.27 -19.43 -0.29
N ASP A 5 6.48 -20.65 -0.78
CA ASP A 5 6.24 -21.04 -2.18
C ASP A 5 5.19 -22.16 -2.30
N ASN A 6 4.34 -22.30 -1.28
CA ASN A 6 3.19 -23.17 -1.37
C ASN A 6 2.13 -22.57 -2.33
N TRP A 7 1.16 -23.39 -2.73
CA TRP A 7 0.11 -22.96 -3.65
C TRP A 7 -0.67 -21.73 -3.13
N GLY A 8 -0.97 -21.67 -1.83
CA GLY A 8 -1.73 -20.56 -1.24
C GLY A 8 -0.93 -19.25 -1.24
N ALA A 9 0.37 -19.31 -0.99
CA ALA A 9 1.27 -18.16 -1.04
C ALA A 9 1.37 -17.61 -2.48
N ARG A 10 1.48 -18.49 -3.48
CA ARG A 10 1.47 -18.10 -4.90
C ARG A 10 0.14 -17.47 -5.31
N TRP A 11 -0.98 -18.09 -4.93
CA TRP A 11 -2.31 -17.55 -5.20
C TRP A 11 -2.52 -16.18 -4.55
N ALA A 12 -2.14 -16.02 -3.28
CA ALA A 12 -2.21 -14.74 -2.57
C ALA A 12 -1.36 -13.66 -3.26
N ARG A 13 -0.15 -14.02 -3.72
CA ARG A 13 0.71 -13.11 -4.49
C ARG A 13 0.02 -12.67 -5.78
N GLU A 14 -0.53 -13.59 -6.57
CA GLU A 14 -1.26 -13.27 -7.79
C GLU A 14 -2.45 -12.34 -7.52
N CYS A 15 -3.19 -12.56 -6.44
CA CYS A 15 -4.29 -11.69 -6.04
C CYS A 15 -3.82 -10.25 -5.76
N VAL A 16 -2.68 -10.07 -5.11
CA VAL A 16 -2.09 -8.74 -4.86
C VAL A 16 -1.62 -8.10 -6.16
N GLU A 17 -0.93 -8.85 -7.03
CA GLU A 17 -0.44 -8.35 -8.32
C GLU A 17 -1.59 -7.86 -9.20
N ARG A 18 -2.71 -8.59 -9.25
CA ARG A 18 -3.92 -8.14 -9.97
C ARG A 18 -4.50 -6.83 -9.41
N ARG A 19 -4.52 -6.67 -8.08
CA ARG A 19 -4.97 -5.43 -7.43
C ARG A 19 -4.01 -4.28 -7.70
N LEU A 20 -2.71 -4.55 -7.73
CA LEU A 20 -1.67 -3.56 -8.03
C LEU A 20 -1.82 -3.00 -9.44
N LEU A 21 -2.17 -3.83 -10.42
CA LEU A 21 -2.48 -3.36 -11.78
C LEU A 21 -3.64 -2.35 -11.81
N LEU A 22 -4.67 -2.54 -10.99
CA LEU A 22 -5.79 -1.60 -10.89
C LEU A 22 -5.38 -0.28 -10.25
N VAL A 23 -4.55 -0.34 -9.20
CA VAL A 23 -3.97 0.85 -8.56
C VAL A 23 -3.14 1.65 -9.57
N ARG A 24 -2.27 0.99 -10.33
CA ARG A 24 -1.44 1.64 -11.37
C ARG A 24 -2.30 2.32 -12.43
N ARG A 25 -3.33 1.62 -12.93
CA ARG A 25 -4.25 2.19 -13.90
C ARG A 25 -4.95 3.43 -13.35
N GLN A 26 -5.36 3.41 -12.09
CA GLN A 26 -6.01 4.56 -11.46
C GLN A 26 -5.03 5.74 -11.29
N LEU A 27 -3.79 5.48 -10.82
CA LEU A 27 -2.77 6.51 -10.62
C LEU A 27 -2.27 7.13 -11.93
N ALA A 28 -2.42 6.44 -13.06
CA ALA A 28 -2.16 7.02 -14.38
C ALA A 28 -3.19 8.08 -14.78
N ALA A 29 -4.40 8.05 -14.19
CA ALA A 29 -5.51 8.94 -14.56
C ALA A 29 -5.84 9.99 -13.50
N ALA A 30 -5.59 9.72 -12.22
CA ALA A 30 -5.96 10.61 -11.12
C ALA A 30 -5.00 10.49 -9.93
N PRO A 31 -4.93 11.52 -9.06
CA PRO A 31 -4.01 11.53 -7.92
C PRO A 31 -4.44 10.61 -6.76
N TYR A 32 -5.69 10.15 -6.70
CA TYR A 32 -6.20 9.30 -5.61
C TYR A 32 -7.07 8.16 -6.13
N MET A 33 -7.36 7.20 -5.24
CA MET A 33 -8.09 5.97 -5.57
C MET A 33 -9.54 6.20 -5.97
N ALA A 34 -10.13 7.33 -5.56
CA ALA A 34 -11.48 7.75 -5.91
C ALA A 34 -11.51 9.01 -6.80
N GLY A 35 -10.45 9.24 -7.58
CA GLY A 35 -10.33 10.42 -8.47
C GLY A 35 -9.45 11.50 -7.86
N ASP A 36 -9.96 12.74 -7.81
CA ASP A 36 -9.16 13.92 -7.44
C ASP A 36 -9.08 14.21 -5.94
N ARG A 37 -9.88 13.52 -5.12
CA ARG A 37 -9.94 13.74 -3.68
C ARG A 37 -9.49 12.52 -2.89
N PHE A 38 -8.82 12.79 -1.77
CA PHE A 38 -8.44 11.79 -0.79
C PHE A 38 -9.67 11.25 -0.05
N THR A 39 -9.76 9.93 0.10
CA THR A 39 -10.89 9.20 0.68
C THR A 39 -10.43 8.03 1.57
N ALA A 40 -11.39 7.30 2.14
CA ALA A 40 -11.12 6.07 2.86
C ALA A 40 -10.42 4.99 1.99
N ALA A 41 -10.65 5.00 0.67
CA ALA A 41 -9.97 4.08 -0.24
C ALA A 41 -8.45 4.31 -0.19
N ASP A 42 -8.01 5.56 -0.09
CA ASP A 42 -6.59 5.90 -0.06
C ASP A 42 -5.92 5.45 1.25
N ILE A 43 -6.65 5.51 2.37
CA ILE A 43 -6.17 4.99 3.67
C ILE A 43 -5.87 3.48 3.54
N SER A 44 -6.83 2.72 3.00
CA SER A 44 -6.70 1.27 2.82
C SER A 44 -5.56 0.90 1.87
N VAL A 45 -5.50 1.54 0.69
CA VAL A 45 -4.49 1.24 -0.33
C VAL A 45 -3.10 1.67 0.11
N THR A 46 -2.95 2.82 0.80
CA THR A 46 -1.66 3.25 1.35
C THR A 46 -1.08 2.21 2.32
N TYR A 47 -1.91 1.69 3.22
CA TYR A 47 -1.48 0.63 4.14
C TYR A 47 -1.06 -0.64 3.39
N ALA A 48 -1.87 -1.12 2.44
CA ALA A 48 -1.57 -2.32 1.68
C ALA A 48 -0.27 -2.19 0.85
N LEU A 49 -0.03 -1.03 0.22
CA LEU A 49 1.19 -0.78 -0.55
C LEU A 49 2.43 -0.71 0.33
N ASN A 50 2.38 -0.02 1.48
CA ASN A 50 3.49 0.01 2.43
C ASN A 50 3.83 -1.39 2.96
N LEU A 51 2.82 -2.16 3.35
CA LEU A 51 3.02 -3.53 3.82
C LEU A 51 3.63 -4.41 2.72
N GLY A 52 3.12 -4.30 1.49
CA GLY A 52 3.60 -5.05 0.35
C GLY A 52 5.06 -4.73 -0.02
N ALA A 53 5.43 -3.45 -0.04
CA ALA A 53 6.77 -3.01 -0.35
C ALA A 53 7.77 -3.42 0.74
N ASN A 54 7.43 -3.23 2.01
CA ASN A 54 8.35 -3.47 3.13
C ASN A 54 8.52 -4.95 3.48
N HIS A 55 7.48 -5.77 3.29
CA HIS A 55 7.47 -7.15 3.82
C HIS A 55 7.23 -8.25 2.78
N ALA A 56 6.66 -7.92 1.61
CA ALA A 56 6.34 -8.91 0.58
C ALA A 56 7.18 -8.79 -0.71
N GLY A 57 8.12 -7.84 -0.75
CA GLY A 57 9.06 -7.66 -1.87
C GLY A 57 8.39 -7.18 -3.15
N PHE A 58 7.28 -6.46 -3.05
CA PHE A 58 6.67 -5.82 -4.21
C PHE A 58 7.42 -4.55 -4.59
N VAL A 59 7.84 -4.46 -5.85
CA VAL A 59 8.51 -3.28 -6.39
C VAL A 59 7.45 -2.27 -6.85
N LEU A 60 7.53 -1.06 -6.30
CA LEU A 60 6.65 0.05 -6.64
C LEU A 60 7.25 0.92 -7.75
N SER A 61 6.42 1.29 -8.71
CA SER A 61 6.72 2.29 -9.74
C SER A 61 6.76 3.70 -9.15
N ASP A 62 7.30 4.66 -9.93
CA ASP A 62 7.39 6.06 -9.52
C ASP A 62 6.03 6.67 -9.18
N ALA A 63 4.96 6.30 -9.90
CA ALA A 63 3.60 6.76 -9.62
C ALA A 63 3.09 6.26 -8.26
N GLU A 64 3.35 5.00 -7.92
CA GLU A 64 2.98 4.39 -6.64
C GLU A 64 3.79 4.99 -5.49
N GLN A 65 5.09 5.23 -5.69
CA GLN A 65 5.95 5.91 -4.72
C GLN A 65 5.51 7.35 -4.48
N ALA A 66 5.21 8.11 -5.53
CA ALA A 66 4.70 9.49 -5.44
C ALA A 66 3.32 9.54 -4.74
N TYR A 67 2.46 8.55 -5.00
CA TYR A 67 1.20 8.37 -4.29
C TYR A 67 1.41 8.11 -2.80
N LEU A 68 2.29 7.17 -2.43
CA LEU A 68 2.64 6.89 -1.04
C LEU A 68 3.21 8.11 -0.33
N ALA A 69 4.14 8.84 -0.96
CA ALA A 69 4.70 10.05 -0.39
C ALA A 69 3.60 11.09 -0.08
N ARG A 70 2.65 11.28 -1.01
CA ARG A 70 1.52 12.19 -0.83
C ARG A 70 0.58 11.78 0.30
N THR A 71 0.23 10.50 0.40
CA THR A 71 -0.72 10.03 1.42
C THR A 71 -0.09 9.94 2.82
N THR A 72 1.18 9.58 2.92
CA THR A 72 1.92 9.46 4.18
C THR A 72 2.45 10.79 4.73
N ALA A 73 2.65 11.80 3.88
CA ALA A 73 3.03 13.14 4.34
C ALA A 73 1.95 13.85 5.18
N ARG A 74 0.70 13.36 5.13
CA ARG A 74 -0.45 13.95 5.82
C ARG A 74 -0.24 13.92 7.33
N GLY A 75 -0.51 15.05 8.00
CA GLY A 75 -0.38 15.12 9.47
C GLY A 75 -1.24 14.10 10.22
N ALA A 76 -2.41 13.75 9.68
CA ALA A 76 -3.26 12.69 10.26
C ALA A 76 -2.62 11.30 10.14
N TYR A 77 -1.89 11.02 9.05
CA TYR A 77 -1.15 9.77 8.90
C TYR A 77 -0.04 9.67 9.94
N LYS A 78 0.78 10.72 10.07
CA LYS A 78 1.89 10.77 11.05
C LYS A 78 1.40 10.49 12.47
N ARG A 79 0.35 11.19 12.92
CA ARG A 79 -0.24 10.93 14.26
C ARG A 79 -0.76 9.51 14.43
N ALA A 80 -1.41 8.95 13.40
CA ALA A 80 -1.91 7.58 13.46
C ALA A 80 -0.77 6.55 13.50
N PHE A 81 0.29 6.80 12.74
CA PHE A 81 1.50 5.98 12.71
C PHE A 81 2.23 6.05 14.05
N ASP A 82 2.47 7.23 14.60
CA ASP A 82 3.11 7.39 15.92
C ASP A 82 2.34 6.59 16.98
N ARG A 83 1.01 6.74 17.01
CA ARG A 83 0.14 5.99 17.93
C ARG A 83 0.17 4.48 17.72
N SER A 84 0.33 3.97 16.50
CA SER A 84 0.40 2.53 16.28
C SER A 84 1.69 1.90 16.84
N HIS A 85 2.70 2.71 17.12
CA HIS A 85 3.98 2.26 17.68
C HIS A 85 4.06 2.45 19.21
N GLU A 86 3.08 3.12 19.82
CA GLU A 86 3.00 3.39 21.28
C GLU A 86 2.88 2.12 22.16
N GLY A 87 3.02 0.91 21.62
CA GLY A 87 3.07 -0.35 22.36
C GLY A 87 4.04 -1.40 21.80
N VAL A 88 4.87 -1.04 20.81
CA VAL A 88 5.87 -1.96 20.20
C VAL A 88 7.26 -1.76 20.81
N ALA A 89 7.48 -0.65 21.53
CA ALA A 89 8.74 -0.31 22.21
C ALA A 89 8.74 -0.58 23.73
N ALA A 90 7.71 -1.26 24.26
CA ALA A 90 7.63 -1.72 25.66
C ALA A 90 7.96 -3.21 25.75
#